data_AF-A0A9D8HK71-F1
#
_entry.id   AF-A0A9D8HK71-F1
#
_cell.length_a   1.000
_cell.length_b   1.000
_cell.length_c   1.000
_cell.angle_alpha   90.00
_cell.angle_beta   90.00
_cell.angle_gamma   90.00
#
_symmetry.space_group_name_H-M   'P 1'
#
loop_
_entity.id
_entity.type
_entity.pdbx_description
1 polymer ?
#
loop_
_entity_poly.entity_id
_entity_poly.type
_entity_poly.pdbx_seq_one_letter_code
_entity_poly.pdbx_strand_id
1 'polypeptide(L)'
;KEDIIKENLEKIGIVVWVSNKDSKDWYVDNVKNGNYDLGIWAIFTPDCESLANYFSSEKIPPLETEDNRNCYNFYWYENQDLNNYIKNLCMESEVNAKKDIAEQVQNILSEDAVILPLYSRIFAIAFNKKVQNININTTDGNFLENMEEVSINMDSEGENNKKTKNKPDDKKSEENENMTSVVVGFGGEPYSLNPFISDNIYRDYINSMIIKGLWKMGSDGEYEAVLAEEIIGDERVLDIEEEVRRTLRVQIKLKNNIYWEDGNEIKASDVVSTILSVQADETLNYTNLNYKNIKTIQELNEKELLITFKEYDRKWKSLFSIVLPQSIIEGNKLTDLFEDDLYSSGPYKLKERIKGQHILLESNPYYFGKSPEIKAIKFVFNSDINYLIGMLKEGNLDILSIPVDLKLMADIEANESLGLLVKPGNLWEHLAICLKPKDR
;
A
#
# COMPACT_ATOMS: atom_id res chain seq x y z
N LYS A 1 21.89 11.35 14.75
CA LYS A 1 21.84 11.77 13.33
C LYS A 1 22.18 13.25 13.19
N GLU A 2 21.58 14.13 13.99
CA GLU A 2 21.87 15.59 14.00
C GLU A 2 23.35 15.92 14.22
N ASP A 3 24.02 15.27 15.17
CA ASP A 3 25.46 15.52 15.44
C ASP A 3 26.36 15.16 14.24
N ILE A 4 26.02 14.10 13.50
CA ILE A 4 26.76 13.68 12.30
C ILE A 4 26.59 14.72 11.19
N ILE A 5 25.38 15.24 11.00
CA ILE A 5 25.11 16.28 10.00
C ILE A 5 25.88 17.56 10.37
N LYS A 6 25.82 17.97 11.64
CA LYS A 6 26.58 19.12 12.15
C LYS A 6 28.08 18.95 11.92
N GLU A 7 28.67 17.82 12.30
CA GLU A 7 30.10 17.55 12.13
C GLU A 7 30.49 17.57 10.64
N ASN A 8 29.67 16.99 9.76
CA ASN A 8 29.92 17.00 8.32
C ASN A 8 29.85 18.40 7.71
N LEU A 9 28.92 19.24 8.16
CA LEU A 9 28.78 20.62 7.71
C LEU A 9 29.92 21.51 8.24
N GLU A 10 30.34 21.31 9.49
CA GLU A 10 31.48 22.02 10.08
C GLU A 10 32.79 21.70 9.34
N LYS A 11 32.98 20.44 8.89
CA LYS A 11 34.13 20.03 8.05
C LYS A 11 34.23 20.80 6.73
N ILE A 12 33.11 21.30 6.21
CA ILE A 12 33.09 22.14 4.99
C ILE A 12 32.92 23.63 5.30
N GLY A 13 33.12 24.04 6.55
CA GLY A 13 33.12 25.44 6.98
C GLY A 13 31.74 26.03 7.28
N ILE A 14 30.70 25.21 7.38
CA ILE A 14 29.34 25.64 7.71
C ILE A 14 29.10 25.42 9.20
N VAL A 15 28.96 26.52 9.95
CA VAL A 15 28.67 26.47 11.39
C VAL A 15 27.17 26.23 11.62
N VAL A 16 26.83 25.14 12.30
CA VAL A 16 25.43 24.74 12.53
C VAL A 16 25.04 24.85 14.00
N TRP A 17 23.91 25.52 14.23
CA TRP A 17 23.29 25.66 15.54
C TRP A 17 22.05 24.78 15.57
N VAL A 18 22.03 23.78 16.45
CA VAL A 18 20.91 22.84 16.57
C VAL A 18 19.89 23.41 17.57
N SER A 19 18.65 23.54 17.13
CA SER A 19 17.52 23.93 17.98
C SER A 19 16.43 22.87 17.84
N ASN A 20 16.26 22.06 18.88
CA ASN A 20 15.26 21.01 18.89
C ASN A 20 13.93 21.60 19.34
N LYS A 21 12.92 21.48 18.48
CA LYS A 21 11.54 21.89 18.72
C LYS A 21 10.61 20.72 18.46
N ASP A 22 9.42 20.76 19.05
CA ASP A 22 8.36 19.83 18.66
C ASP A 22 8.07 19.99 17.16
N SER A 23 7.93 18.87 16.45
CA SER A 23 7.77 18.87 15.00
C SER A 23 6.48 19.58 14.56
N LYS A 24 5.41 19.46 15.34
CA LYS A 24 4.12 20.08 15.03
C LYS A 24 4.22 21.60 15.18
N ASP A 25 4.81 22.05 16.28
CA ASP A 25 4.96 23.48 16.57
C ASP A 25 5.88 24.14 15.53
N TRP A 26 7.04 23.53 15.22
CA TRP A 26 7.93 24.05 14.19
C TRP A 26 7.25 24.10 12.81
N TYR A 27 6.48 23.07 12.48
CA TYR A 27 5.78 23.03 11.20
C TYR A 27 4.73 24.13 11.07
N VAL A 28 3.91 24.33 12.10
CA VAL A 28 2.84 25.36 12.11
C VAL A 28 3.43 26.76 12.16
N ASP A 29 4.40 27.01 13.02
CA ASP A 29 4.92 28.35 13.28
C ASP A 29 5.94 28.81 12.22
N ASN A 30 6.73 27.87 11.69
CA ASN A 30 7.81 28.20 10.76
C ASN A 30 7.48 27.78 9.32
N VAL A 31 7.25 26.49 9.08
CA VAL A 31 7.19 25.93 7.71
C VAL A 31 6.00 26.47 6.94
N LYS A 32 4.79 26.38 7.51
CA LYS A 32 3.58 26.93 6.88
C LYS A 32 3.70 28.42 6.57
N ASN A 33 4.42 29.16 7.42
CA ASN A 33 4.62 30.59 7.25
C ASN A 33 5.80 30.96 6.34
N GLY A 34 6.55 29.98 5.82
CA GLY A 34 7.75 30.23 5.01
C GLY A 34 8.90 30.85 5.79
N ASN A 35 8.93 30.66 7.12
CA ASN A 35 9.98 31.18 8.00
C ASN A 35 11.14 30.17 8.14
N TYR A 36 11.69 29.76 7.00
CA TYR A 36 12.87 28.91 6.87
C TYR A 36 13.57 29.22 5.53
N ASP A 37 14.84 28.87 5.39
CA ASP A 37 15.60 29.12 4.15
C ASP A 37 15.75 27.85 3.30
N LEU A 38 16.07 26.73 3.97
CA LEU A 38 16.36 25.44 3.37
C LEU A 38 15.82 24.35 4.30
N GLY A 39 15.24 23.29 3.72
CA GLY A 39 14.83 22.11 4.46
C GLY A 39 15.20 20.82 3.74
N ILE A 40 15.36 19.75 4.51
CA ILE A 40 15.43 18.38 4.01
C ILE A 40 14.07 17.76 4.27
N TRP A 41 13.43 17.28 3.22
CA TRP A 41 12.06 16.79 3.24
C TRP A 41 11.98 15.44 2.58
N ALA A 42 10.91 14.71 2.90
CA ALA A 42 10.50 13.54 2.16
C ALA A 42 9.07 13.74 1.66
N ILE A 43 8.82 13.52 0.37
CA ILE A 43 7.47 13.59 -0.20
C ILE A 43 7.11 12.30 -0.92
N PHE A 44 5.83 11.95 -0.82
CA PHE A 44 5.24 10.77 -1.45
C PHE A 44 4.45 11.24 -2.66
N THR A 45 4.87 10.86 -3.87
CA THR A 45 4.26 11.34 -5.12
C THR A 45 3.74 10.17 -5.96
N PRO A 46 2.69 9.46 -5.50
CA PRO A 46 2.13 8.30 -6.20
C PRO A 46 1.30 8.70 -7.43
N ASP A 47 0.83 9.95 -7.48
CA ASP A 47 -0.04 10.47 -8.52
C ASP A 47 0.19 11.97 -8.77
N CYS A 48 -0.45 12.48 -9.83
CA CYS A 48 -0.36 13.88 -10.22
C CYS A 48 -1.02 14.84 -9.19
N GLU A 49 -2.00 14.39 -8.42
CA GLU A 49 -2.68 15.19 -7.40
C GLU A 49 -1.75 15.46 -6.21
N SER A 50 -0.95 14.47 -5.84
CA SER A 50 0.08 14.60 -4.82
C SER A 50 1.13 15.62 -5.26
N LEU A 51 1.57 15.58 -6.52
CA LEU A 51 2.45 16.61 -7.09
C LEU A 51 1.82 18.00 -7.03
N ALA A 52 0.53 18.13 -7.38
CA ALA A 52 -0.19 19.39 -7.28
C ALA A 52 -0.20 19.93 -5.84
N ASN A 53 -0.46 19.09 -4.84
CA ASN A 53 -0.46 19.49 -3.43
C ASN A 53 0.89 20.08 -2.98
N TYR A 54 2.01 19.57 -3.51
CA TYR A 54 3.35 20.03 -3.12
C TYR A 54 3.87 21.22 -3.93
N PHE A 55 3.45 21.42 -5.18
CA PHE A 55 4.08 22.40 -6.08
C PHE A 55 3.12 23.39 -6.74
N SER A 56 1.80 23.14 -6.72
CA SER A 56 0.84 24.09 -7.30
C SER A 56 0.85 25.40 -6.53
N SER A 57 0.75 26.51 -7.27
CA SER A 57 0.68 27.86 -6.69
C SER A 57 -0.57 28.04 -5.82
N GLU A 58 -1.64 27.30 -6.14
CA GLU A 58 -2.90 27.31 -5.38
C GLU A 58 -2.78 26.60 -4.03
N LYS A 59 -1.70 25.86 -3.78
CA LYS A 59 -1.49 25.03 -2.59
C LYS A 59 -0.50 25.63 -1.59
N ILE A 60 -0.21 26.93 -1.70
CA ILE A 60 0.63 27.68 -0.75
C ILE A 60 -0.18 27.99 0.53
N PRO A 61 0.29 27.62 1.73
CA PRO A 61 -0.38 28.00 2.98
C PRO A 61 -0.36 29.53 3.22
N PRO A 62 -1.33 30.12 3.95
CA PRO A 62 -2.46 29.48 4.64
C PRO A 62 -3.76 29.53 3.84
N LEU A 63 -3.72 29.42 2.50
CA LEU A 63 -4.91 29.49 1.61
C LEU A 63 -5.92 28.34 1.79
N GLU A 64 -6.03 27.76 2.99
CA GLU A 64 -6.96 26.70 3.34
C GLU A 64 -8.40 27.24 3.30
N THR A 65 -9.10 26.94 2.21
CA THR A 65 -10.56 27.05 2.10
C THR A 65 -11.17 25.64 2.16
N GLU A 66 -12.50 25.54 2.28
CA GLU A 66 -13.19 24.24 2.21
C GLU A 66 -12.90 23.49 0.88
N ASP A 67 -12.70 24.27 -0.19
CA ASP A 67 -12.31 23.82 -1.53
C ASP A 67 -10.80 23.57 -1.69
N ASN A 68 -9.97 24.10 -0.78
CA ASN A 68 -8.51 24.05 -0.85
C ASN A 68 -7.88 23.36 0.37
N ARG A 69 -8.35 22.14 0.66
CA ARG A 69 -7.75 21.27 1.67
C ARG A 69 -6.35 20.80 1.23
N ASN A 70 -5.48 20.51 2.20
CA ASN A 70 -4.11 19.97 2.00
C ASN A 70 -3.16 20.89 1.20
N CYS A 71 -2.98 22.13 1.65
CA CYS A 71 -1.98 23.06 1.11
C CYS A 71 -0.57 22.65 1.52
N TYR A 72 0.14 21.87 0.69
CA TYR A 72 1.47 21.35 1.00
C TYR A 72 2.61 21.99 0.21
N ASN A 73 2.35 23.08 -0.53
CA ASN A 73 3.40 23.87 -1.16
C ASN A 73 4.11 24.74 -0.13
N PHE A 74 4.89 24.08 0.72
CA PHE A 74 5.70 24.72 1.74
C PHE A 74 6.91 25.43 1.16
N TYR A 75 7.20 25.22 -0.12
CA TYR A 75 8.29 25.89 -0.82
C TYR A 75 7.94 27.34 -1.17
N TRP A 76 6.66 27.73 -1.03
CA TRP A 76 6.17 29.05 -1.43
C TRP A 76 6.49 29.34 -2.92
N TYR A 77 6.46 28.28 -3.73
CA TYR A 77 6.78 28.35 -5.14
C TYR A 77 5.52 28.70 -5.95
N GLU A 78 5.62 29.70 -6.81
CA GLU A 78 4.53 30.17 -7.66
C GLU A 78 4.97 30.16 -9.13
N ASN A 79 4.30 29.35 -9.95
CA ASN A 79 4.55 29.26 -11.39
C ASN A 79 3.29 28.76 -12.11
N GLN A 80 2.74 29.59 -13.00
CA GLN A 80 1.50 29.27 -13.72
C GLN A 80 1.69 28.22 -14.81
N ASP A 81 2.87 28.16 -15.44
CA ASP A 81 3.17 27.14 -16.45
C ASP A 81 3.25 25.76 -15.78
N LEU A 82 3.87 25.68 -14.60
CA LEU A 82 3.87 24.46 -13.80
C LEU A 82 2.43 24.00 -13.46
N ASN A 83 1.57 24.93 -13.01
CA ASN A 83 0.17 24.60 -12.71
C ASN A 83 -0.54 23.98 -13.92
N ASN A 84 -0.32 24.55 -15.12
CA ASN A 84 -0.90 24.05 -16.36
C ASN A 84 -0.36 22.66 -16.73
N TYR A 85 0.94 22.43 -16.62
CA TYR A 85 1.53 21.12 -16.89
C TYR A 85 1.04 20.04 -15.91
N ILE A 86 0.97 20.33 -14.61
CA ILE A 86 0.42 19.39 -13.62
C ILE A 86 -1.05 19.08 -13.90
N LYS A 87 -1.85 20.08 -14.28
CA LYS A 87 -3.24 19.88 -14.67
C LYS A 87 -3.37 18.98 -15.91
N ASN A 88 -2.54 19.22 -16.92
CA ASN A 88 -2.50 18.39 -18.13
C ASN A 88 -2.05 16.96 -17.80
N LEU A 89 -1.05 16.79 -16.94
CA LEU A 89 -0.58 15.48 -16.46
C LEU A 89 -1.72 14.68 -15.83
N CYS A 90 -2.58 15.35 -15.06
CA CYS A 90 -3.74 14.71 -14.47
C CYS A 90 -4.83 14.33 -15.49
N MET A 91 -4.96 15.05 -16.60
CA MET A 91 -6.00 14.79 -17.60
C MET A 91 -5.56 13.82 -18.69
N GLU A 92 -4.25 13.66 -18.90
CA GLU A 92 -3.70 12.75 -19.90
C GLU A 92 -3.90 11.29 -19.47
N SER A 93 -4.13 10.42 -20.45
CA SER A 93 -4.35 8.99 -20.27
C SER A 93 -3.28 8.16 -20.99
N GLU A 94 -2.66 8.68 -22.05
CA GLU A 94 -1.62 8.00 -22.79
C GLU A 94 -0.27 8.11 -22.06
N VAL A 95 0.40 6.98 -21.89
CA VAL A 95 1.57 6.86 -21.01
C VAL A 95 2.78 7.66 -21.51
N ASN A 96 3.03 7.69 -22.82
CA ASN A 96 4.17 8.43 -23.37
C ASN A 96 3.94 9.94 -23.27
N ALA A 97 2.74 10.41 -23.58
CA ALA A 97 2.35 11.81 -23.42
C ALA A 97 2.38 12.25 -21.94
N LYS A 98 1.91 11.39 -21.00
CA LYS A 98 2.08 11.64 -19.56
C LYS A 98 3.55 11.82 -19.20
N LYS A 99 4.44 10.97 -19.72
CA LYS A 99 5.88 11.04 -19.47
C LYS A 99 6.49 12.34 -19.99
N ASP A 100 6.14 12.75 -21.19
CA ASP A 100 6.63 14.00 -21.79
C ASP A 100 6.18 15.22 -20.96
N ILE A 101 4.93 15.22 -20.49
CA ILE A 101 4.42 16.27 -19.60
C ILE A 101 5.15 16.27 -18.25
N ALA A 102 5.37 15.09 -17.66
CA ALA A 102 6.10 14.96 -16.40
C ALA A 102 7.55 15.44 -16.52
N GLU A 103 8.19 15.24 -17.67
CA GLU A 103 9.53 15.78 -17.96
C GLU A 103 9.52 17.31 -17.97
N GLN A 104 8.48 17.95 -18.53
CA GLN A 104 8.34 19.42 -18.47
C GLN A 104 8.17 19.92 -17.03
N VAL A 105 7.36 19.24 -16.21
CA VAL A 105 7.21 19.55 -14.77
C VAL A 105 8.58 19.47 -14.07
N GLN A 106 9.34 18.40 -14.32
CA GLN A 106 10.65 18.21 -13.72
C GLN A 106 11.67 19.27 -14.17
N ASN A 107 11.68 19.62 -15.46
CA ASN A 107 12.56 20.64 -16.01
C ASN A 107 12.30 22.01 -15.37
N ILE A 108 11.03 22.42 -15.26
CA ILE A 108 10.66 23.67 -14.60
C ILE A 108 11.14 23.69 -13.14
N LEU A 109 10.84 22.63 -12.36
CA LEU A 109 11.27 22.56 -10.96
C LEU A 109 12.79 22.58 -10.80
N SER A 110 13.51 22.00 -11.75
CA SER A 110 14.98 21.96 -11.77
C SER A 110 15.59 23.31 -12.17
N GLU A 111 15.04 23.98 -13.19
CA GLU A 111 15.53 25.28 -13.67
C GLU A 111 15.30 26.37 -12.63
N ASP A 112 14.15 26.35 -11.97
CA ASP A 112 13.80 27.28 -10.89
C ASP A 112 14.46 26.91 -9.55
N ALA A 113 15.20 25.79 -9.51
CA ALA A 113 15.92 25.28 -8.34
C ALA A 113 15.06 25.18 -7.07
N VAL A 114 13.78 24.82 -7.24
CA VAL A 114 12.82 24.69 -6.13
C VAL A 114 13.26 23.56 -5.19
N ILE A 115 13.71 22.46 -5.78
CA ILE A 115 14.12 21.23 -5.11
C ILE A 115 15.40 20.66 -5.71
N LEU A 116 16.17 19.97 -4.88
CA LEU A 116 17.28 19.12 -5.28
C LEU A 116 17.00 17.69 -4.77
N PRO A 117 16.56 16.77 -5.65
CA PRO A 117 16.34 15.38 -5.27
C PRO A 117 17.63 14.73 -4.76
N LEU A 118 17.55 13.97 -3.67
CA LEU A 118 18.69 13.26 -3.09
C LEU A 118 18.62 11.77 -3.42
N TYR A 119 17.57 11.08 -2.94
CA TYR A 119 17.37 9.65 -3.19
C TYR A 119 15.93 9.23 -2.87
N SER A 120 15.44 8.21 -3.57
CA SER A 120 14.24 7.48 -3.13
C SER A 120 14.59 6.56 -1.97
N ARG A 121 13.75 6.54 -0.94
CA ARG A 121 13.84 5.49 0.08
C ARG A 121 13.63 4.15 -0.61
N ILE A 122 14.42 3.15 -0.23
CA ILE A 122 14.37 1.82 -0.82
C ILE A 122 13.68 0.84 0.12
N PHE A 123 13.07 -0.18 -0.46
CA PHE A 123 12.65 -1.40 0.23
C PHE A 123 13.70 -2.48 -0.01
N ALA A 124 14.02 -3.24 1.03
CA ALA A 124 15.02 -4.31 0.97
C ALA A 124 14.44 -5.60 1.57
N ILE A 125 14.41 -6.67 0.77
CA ILE A 125 13.95 -8.00 1.17
C ILE A 125 15.10 -8.98 1.05
N ALA A 126 15.41 -9.67 2.14
CA ALA A 126 16.31 -10.80 2.14
C ALA A 126 15.49 -12.10 2.09
N PHE A 127 15.94 -13.06 1.29
CA PHE A 127 15.20 -14.30 1.09
C PHE A 127 16.13 -15.48 0.84
N ASN A 128 15.67 -16.70 1.13
CA ASN A 128 16.39 -17.92 0.77
C ASN A 128 16.35 -18.11 -0.75
N LYS A 129 17.50 -18.34 -1.40
CA LYS A 129 17.61 -18.52 -2.86
C LYS A 129 16.77 -19.67 -3.42
N LYS A 130 16.28 -20.59 -2.59
CA LYS A 130 15.30 -21.59 -3.03
C LYS A 130 13.99 -20.93 -3.48
N VAL A 131 13.62 -19.79 -2.90
CA VAL A 131 12.41 -19.03 -3.25
C VAL A 131 12.69 -18.18 -4.47
N GLN A 132 11.83 -18.29 -5.48
CA GLN A 132 11.96 -17.64 -6.77
C GLN A 132 10.78 -16.70 -7.03
N ASN A 133 10.97 -15.75 -7.95
CA ASN A 133 9.95 -14.79 -8.38
C ASN A 133 9.39 -13.89 -7.26
N ILE A 134 10.18 -13.57 -6.24
CA ILE A 134 9.77 -12.60 -5.21
C ILE A 134 9.74 -11.21 -5.84
N ASN A 135 8.72 -10.43 -5.50
CA ASN A 135 8.60 -9.05 -5.91
C ASN A 135 8.26 -8.13 -4.73
N ILE A 136 8.48 -6.83 -4.91
CA ILE A 136 8.09 -5.80 -3.94
C ILE A 136 7.20 -4.80 -4.66
N ASN A 137 6.05 -4.50 -4.05
CA ASN A 137 5.23 -3.36 -4.41
C ASN A 137 5.95 -2.07 -4.02
N THR A 138 6.24 -1.21 -4.99
CA THR A 138 7.01 0.02 -4.76
C THR A 138 6.20 1.16 -4.14
N THR A 139 4.87 1.00 -4.07
CA THR A 139 3.97 1.98 -3.48
C THR A 139 3.94 1.86 -1.96
N ASP A 140 3.85 0.65 -1.42
CA ASP A 140 3.67 0.40 0.02
C ASP A 140 4.75 -0.50 0.64
N GLY A 141 5.60 -1.15 -0.16
CA GLY A 141 6.62 -2.07 0.30
C GLY A 141 6.11 -3.50 0.52
N ASN A 142 4.90 -3.83 0.09
CA ASN A 142 4.34 -5.17 0.21
C ASN A 142 5.15 -6.17 -0.62
N PHE A 143 5.85 -7.05 0.08
CA PHE A 143 6.72 -8.08 -0.51
C PHE A 143 6.03 -9.45 -0.63
N LEU A 144 4.72 -9.50 -0.37
CA LEU A 144 3.87 -10.69 -0.46
C LEU A 144 2.76 -10.52 -1.51
N GLU A 145 2.72 -9.39 -2.20
CA GLU A 145 1.67 -9.09 -3.16
C GLU A 145 1.58 -10.12 -4.30
N ASN A 146 2.72 -10.67 -4.72
CA ASN A 146 2.81 -11.60 -5.85
C ASN A 146 3.01 -13.06 -5.42
N MET A 147 2.59 -13.45 -4.20
CA MET A 147 2.74 -14.83 -3.72
C MET A 147 2.10 -15.90 -4.62
N GLU A 148 1.15 -15.52 -5.49
CA GLU A 148 0.57 -16.38 -6.54
C GLU A 148 1.58 -16.81 -7.63
N GLU A 149 2.67 -16.06 -7.79
CA GLU A 149 3.73 -16.26 -8.78
C GLU A 149 5.02 -16.85 -8.19
N VAL A 150 5.14 -16.80 -6.86
CA VAL A 150 6.30 -17.32 -6.12
C VAL A 150 6.35 -18.84 -6.22
N SER A 151 7.56 -19.37 -6.40
CA SER A 151 7.84 -20.80 -6.54
C SER A 151 9.07 -21.23 -5.73
N ILE A 152 9.25 -22.54 -5.54
CA ILE A 152 10.43 -23.11 -4.88
C ILE A 152 11.23 -23.94 -5.88
N ASN A 153 12.54 -23.68 -5.95
CA ASN A 153 13.45 -24.53 -6.70
C ASN A 153 13.74 -25.84 -5.92
N MET A 154 13.09 -26.93 -6.31
CA MET A 154 13.16 -28.24 -5.65
C MET A 154 14.56 -28.89 -5.67
N ASP A 155 15.48 -28.45 -6.52
CA ASP A 155 16.87 -28.96 -6.54
C ASP A 155 17.66 -28.60 -5.26
N SER A 156 17.15 -27.67 -4.44
CA SER A 156 17.78 -27.20 -3.19
C SER A 156 17.28 -27.89 -1.91
N GLU A 157 16.18 -28.65 -1.96
CA GLU A 157 15.61 -29.33 -0.78
C GLU A 157 16.38 -30.61 -0.40
N GLY A 158 17.19 -31.16 -1.32
CA GLY A 158 17.91 -32.42 -1.13
C GLY A 158 19.08 -32.39 -0.12
N GLU A 159 19.56 -31.21 0.27
CA GLU A 159 20.74 -31.09 1.16
C GLU A 159 20.41 -30.77 2.62
N ASN A 160 19.32 -30.03 2.90
CA ASN A 160 19.00 -29.61 4.27
C ASN A 160 18.28 -30.68 5.11
N ASN A 161 17.58 -31.63 4.49
CA ASN A 161 16.89 -32.71 5.19
C ASN A 161 17.83 -33.79 5.81
N LYS A 162 19.15 -33.62 5.73
CA LYS A 162 20.14 -34.58 6.30
C LYS A 162 20.70 -34.20 7.67
N LYS A 163 20.39 -33.03 8.25
CA LYS A 163 21.09 -32.56 9.47
C LYS A 163 20.32 -32.60 10.79
N THR A 164 19.07 -33.04 10.83
CA THR A 164 18.31 -33.14 12.09
C THR A 164 17.66 -34.52 12.26
N LYS A 165 18.45 -35.50 12.69
CA LYS A 165 17.94 -36.72 13.34
C LYS A 165 18.63 -36.93 14.68
N ASN A 166 17.90 -36.64 15.76
CA ASN A 166 18.00 -37.12 17.16
C ASN A 166 17.03 -36.24 17.98
N LYS A 167 15.99 -36.65 18.71
CA LYS A 167 15.41 -37.91 19.24
C LYS A 167 13.89 -37.64 19.55
N PRO A 168 13.08 -38.65 19.90
CA PRO A 168 11.62 -38.63 19.80
C PRO A 168 10.88 -38.21 21.08
N ASP A 169 9.73 -37.55 20.93
CA ASP A 169 8.43 -37.91 21.54
C ASP A 169 7.43 -36.74 21.40
N ASP A 170 6.55 -36.81 20.39
CA ASP A 170 5.11 -36.67 20.58
C ASP A 170 4.37 -36.98 19.27
N LYS A 171 3.51 -38.00 19.31
CA LYS A 171 2.66 -38.41 18.19
C LYS A 171 1.38 -37.57 18.18
N LYS A 172 1.27 -36.63 17.24
CA LYS A 172 0.08 -36.37 16.40
C LYS A 172 0.27 -35.13 15.51
N SER A 173 0.70 -35.37 14.27
CA SER A 173 0.32 -34.60 13.07
C SER A 173 1.02 -35.22 11.86
N GLU A 174 0.59 -36.41 11.46
CA GLU A 174 0.85 -36.87 10.09
C GLU A 174 -0.10 -36.12 9.15
N GLU A 175 0.23 -34.87 8.80
CA GLU A 175 -0.36 -34.19 7.64
C GLU A 175 0.72 -33.49 6.82
N ASN A 176 1.02 -34.11 5.67
CA ASN A 176 1.71 -33.61 4.48
C ASN A 176 3.18 -33.18 4.57
N GLU A 177 4.09 -34.16 4.62
CA GLU A 177 5.54 -34.01 4.35
C GLU A 177 5.90 -33.57 2.90
N ASN A 178 4.92 -33.31 2.02
CA ASN A 178 5.14 -32.93 0.61
C ASN A 178 4.50 -31.59 0.20
N MET A 179 4.10 -30.75 1.17
CA MET A 179 3.45 -29.47 0.88
C MET A 179 4.49 -28.36 0.71
N THR A 180 4.60 -27.79 -0.49
CA THR A 180 5.44 -26.62 -0.78
C THR A 180 5.05 -25.48 0.14
N SER A 181 5.97 -25.02 0.98
CA SER A 181 5.69 -24.00 1.99
C SER A 181 6.86 -23.04 2.19
N VAL A 182 6.54 -21.84 2.68
CA VAL A 182 7.53 -20.84 3.05
C VAL A 182 7.25 -20.28 4.44
N VAL A 183 8.32 -19.91 5.15
CA VAL A 183 8.25 -19.21 6.44
C VAL A 183 8.63 -17.74 6.24
N VAL A 184 7.74 -16.83 6.63
CA VAL A 184 7.90 -15.39 6.48
C VAL A 184 8.05 -14.74 7.84
N GLY A 185 9.04 -13.85 7.99
CA GLY A 185 9.30 -13.15 9.25
C GLY A 185 8.74 -11.75 9.24
N PHE A 186 8.00 -11.40 10.30
CA PHE A 186 7.48 -10.06 10.54
C PHE A 186 8.04 -9.48 11.84
N GLY A 187 8.35 -8.19 11.82
CA GLY A 187 8.84 -7.45 12.99
C GLY A 187 7.80 -7.24 14.09
N GLY A 188 6.56 -7.66 13.86
CA GLY A 188 5.46 -7.54 14.81
C GLY A 188 4.26 -8.39 14.39
N GLU A 189 3.47 -8.82 15.35
CA GLU A 189 2.22 -9.53 15.12
C GLU A 189 1.08 -8.53 14.84
N PRO A 190 0.24 -8.75 13.82
CA PRO A 190 -1.06 -8.08 13.70
C PRO A 190 -1.90 -8.25 14.96
N TYR A 191 -2.50 -7.16 15.46
CA TYR A 191 -3.44 -7.26 16.57
C TYR A 191 -4.76 -7.92 16.12
N SER A 192 -5.26 -7.52 14.96
CA SER A 192 -6.49 -7.98 14.32
C SER A 192 -6.24 -8.35 12.85
N LEU A 193 -7.08 -9.21 12.27
CA LEU A 193 -7.10 -9.45 10.82
C LEU A 193 -8.16 -8.58 10.10
N ASN A 194 -8.96 -7.83 10.85
CA ASN A 194 -10.03 -7.02 10.31
C ASN A 194 -9.46 -5.90 9.41
N PRO A 195 -9.83 -5.84 8.12
CA PRO A 195 -9.35 -4.78 7.21
C PRO A 195 -9.88 -3.38 7.54
N PHE A 196 -10.94 -3.29 8.35
CA PHE A 196 -11.59 -2.05 8.81
C PHE A 196 -11.23 -1.66 10.25
N ILE A 197 -10.12 -2.20 10.78
CA ILE A 197 -9.50 -1.70 12.01
C ILE A 197 -8.09 -1.18 11.69
N SER A 198 -7.67 -0.08 12.31
CA SER A 198 -6.28 0.40 12.15
C SER A 198 -5.31 -0.54 12.87
N ASP A 199 -4.29 -1.02 12.18
CA ASP A 199 -3.27 -1.94 12.70
C ASP A 199 -1.92 -1.67 12.04
N ASN A 200 -0.96 -2.58 12.20
CA ASN A 200 0.31 -2.55 11.51
C ASN A 200 0.21 -3.04 10.06
N ILE A 201 1.23 -2.70 9.28
CA ILE A 201 1.29 -3.00 7.84
C ILE A 201 1.27 -4.50 7.52
N TYR A 202 1.68 -5.36 8.44
CA TYR A 202 1.70 -6.81 8.22
C TYR A 202 0.30 -7.41 8.15
N ARG A 203 -0.68 -6.79 8.84
CA ARG A 203 -2.10 -7.09 8.67
C ARG A 203 -2.52 -6.90 7.21
N ASP A 204 -2.16 -5.76 6.62
CA ASP A 204 -2.51 -5.44 5.23
C ASP A 204 -1.85 -6.38 4.23
N TYR A 205 -0.61 -6.80 4.49
CA TYR A 205 0.07 -7.79 3.66
C TYR A 205 -0.65 -9.13 3.68
N ILE A 206 -1.03 -9.63 4.87
CA ILE A 206 -1.84 -10.85 5.01
C ILE A 206 -3.18 -10.70 4.28
N ASN A 207 -3.89 -9.59 4.51
CA ASN A 207 -5.21 -9.36 3.93
C ASN A 207 -5.16 -9.33 2.40
N SER A 208 -4.10 -8.78 1.80
CA SER A 208 -3.93 -8.72 0.33
C SER A 208 -3.94 -10.10 -0.36
N MET A 209 -3.62 -11.17 0.38
CA MET A 209 -3.64 -12.56 -0.08
C MET A 209 -4.96 -13.29 0.21
N ILE A 210 -5.78 -12.78 1.13
CA ILE A 210 -6.98 -13.46 1.63
C ILE A 210 -8.24 -12.81 1.08
N ILE A 211 -8.35 -11.49 1.15
CA ILE A 211 -9.57 -10.76 0.77
C ILE A 211 -9.34 -9.95 -0.49
N LYS A 212 -10.29 -10.02 -1.43
CA LYS A 212 -10.25 -9.27 -2.70
C LYS A 212 -11.42 -8.30 -2.79
N GLY A 213 -11.16 -7.13 -3.36
CA GLY A 213 -12.16 -6.15 -3.78
C GLY A 213 -12.53 -6.26 -5.24
N LEU A 214 -13.36 -5.33 -5.72
CA LEU A 214 -13.68 -5.19 -7.14
C LEU A 214 -12.47 -4.74 -7.96
N TRP A 215 -11.65 -3.85 -7.39
CA TRP A 215 -10.41 -3.37 -8.00
C TRP A 215 -9.25 -3.43 -7.02
N LYS A 216 -8.05 -3.43 -7.60
CA LYS A 216 -6.78 -3.28 -6.90
C LYS A 216 -6.01 -2.14 -7.57
N MET A 217 -5.36 -1.29 -6.77
CA MET A 217 -4.49 -0.25 -7.30
C MET A 217 -3.14 -0.87 -7.67
N GLY A 218 -2.71 -0.69 -8.91
CA GLY A 218 -1.39 -1.07 -9.40
C GLY A 218 -0.31 -0.13 -8.89
N SER A 219 0.96 -0.50 -9.12
CA SER A 219 2.11 0.34 -8.76
C SER A 219 2.20 1.64 -9.59
N ASP A 220 1.49 1.70 -10.72
CA ASP A 220 1.36 2.87 -11.59
C ASP A 220 0.24 3.84 -11.16
N GLY A 221 -0.48 3.50 -10.09
CA GLY A 221 -1.61 4.28 -9.56
C GLY A 221 -2.93 4.05 -10.33
N GLU A 222 -2.94 3.20 -11.35
CA GLU A 222 -4.14 2.82 -12.08
C GLU A 222 -4.84 1.63 -11.38
N TYR A 223 -6.13 1.43 -11.64
CA TYR A 223 -6.91 0.38 -11.00
C TYR A 223 -7.13 -0.80 -11.93
N GLU A 224 -6.70 -1.98 -11.51
CA GLU A 224 -6.92 -3.26 -12.17
C GLU A 224 -8.18 -3.95 -11.64
N ALA A 225 -8.98 -4.52 -12.54
CA ALA A 225 -10.20 -5.23 -12.17
C ALA A 225 -9.91 -6.63 -11.61
N VAL A 226 -10.35 -6.88 -10.37
CA VAL A 226 -10.13 -8.16 -9.66
C VAL A 226 -11.41 -8.99 -9.66
N LEU A 227 -12.45 -8.57 -8.92
CA LEU A 227 -13.74 -9.26 -8.93
C LEU A 227 -14.71 -8.68 -9.99
N ALA A 228 -14.45 -7.48 -10.51
CA ALA A 228 -15.22 -6.88 -11.60
C ALA A 228 -14.78 -7.42 -12.97
N GLU A 229 -15.73 -7.61 -13.89
CA GLU A 229 -15.50 -7.98 -15.31
C GLU A 229 -15.54 -6.74 -16.21
N GLU A 230 -16.59 -5.94 -16.08
CA GLU A 230 -16.88 -4.82 -16.97
C GLU A 230 -17.51 -3.65 -16.22
N ILE A 231 -17.20 -2.44 -16.69
CA ILE A 231 -17.89 -1.21 -16.28
C ILE A 231 -18.74 -0.75 -17.47
N ILE A 232 -20.06 -0.73 -17.29
CA ILE A 232 -21.01 -0.22 -18.27
C ILE A 232 -21.45 1.17 -17.80
N GLY A 233 -21.07 2.20 -18.56
CA GLY A 233 -21.37 3.60 -18.25
C GLY A 233 -20.22 4.32 -17.55
N ASP A 234 -19.66 5.30 -18.25
CA ASP A 234 -18.76 6.34 -17.71
C ASP A 234 -19.23 7.70 -18.24
N GLU A 235 -20.52 7.97 -18.09
CA GLU A 235 -21.08 9.26 -18.47
C GLU A 235 -21.13 10.15 -17.23
N ARG A 236 -20.41 11.27 -17.30
CA ARG A 236 -20.63 12.43 -16.43
C ARG A 236 -22.06 12.91 -16.69
N VAL A 237 -23.00 12.51 -15.85
CA VAL A 237 -24.41 12.91 -16.01
C VAL A 237 -24.58 14.30 -15.40
N LEU A 238 -25.16 15.22 -16.17
CA LEU A 238 -25.63 16.50 -15.63
C LEU A 238 -26.88 16.23 -14.80
N ASP A 239 -26.81 16.46 -13.49
CA ASP A 239 -28.01 16.49 -12.67
C ASP A 239 -28.70 17.84 -12.93
N ILE A 240 -29.87 17.81 -13.59
CA ILE A 240 -30.60 19.01 -14.01
C ILE A 240 -31.48 19.53 -12.85
N GLU A 241 -31.71 18.72 -11.81
CA GLU A 241 -32.56 19.09 -10.67
C GLU A 241 -31.81 19.93 -9.64
N GLU A 242 -30.47 19.81 -9.55
CA GLU A 242 -29.59 20.63 -8.72
C GLU A 242 -28.52 21.29 -9.59
N GLU A 243 -28.77 22.51 -10.09
CA GLU A 243 -27.84 23.40 -10.82
C GLU A 243 -26.48 22.77 -11.20
N VAL A 244 -26.37 22.23 -12.43
CA VAL A 244 -25.13 21.85 -13.13
C VAL A 244 -24.09 21.10 -12.26
N ARG A 245 -24.50 20.17 -11.39
CA ARG A 245 -23.56 19.22 -10.78
C ARG A 245 -23.30 18.03 -11.70
N ARG A 246 -22.02 17.74 -11.94
CA ARG A 246 -21.58 16.52 -12.64
C ARG A 246 -21.60 15.36 -11.65
N THR A 247 -22.51 14.42 -11.86
CA THR A 247 -22.58 13.17 -11.11
C THR A 247 -21.94 12.05 -11.92
N LEU A 248 -21.55 10.97 -11.24
CA LEU A 248 -21.08 9.74 -11.88
C LEU A 248 -22.11 8.64 -11.64
N ARG A 249 -22.49 7.91 -12.68
CA ARG A 249 -23.34 6.73 -12.58
C ARG A 249 -22.64 5.56 -13.26
N VAL A 250 -22.44 4.47 -12.51
CA VAL A 250 -21.64 3.33 -12.93
C VAL A 250 -22.44 2.05 -12.74
N GLN A 251 -22.62 1.27 -13.81
CA GLN A 251 -23.06 -0.10 -13.71
C GLN A 251 -21.83 -1.01 -13.73
N ILE A 252 -21.75 -1.93 -12.77
CA ILE A 252 -20.63 -2.86 -12.65
C ILE A 252 -21.17 -4.26 -12.82
N LYS A 253 -20.50 -5.03 -13.66
CA LYS A 253 -20.71 -6.47 -13.81
C LYS A 253 -19.57 -7.22 -13.11
N LEU A 254 -19.92 -8.15 -12.23
CA LEU A 254 -18.98 -9.04 -11.56
C LEU A 254 -18.53 -10.18 -12.50
N LYS A 255 -17.32 -10.69 -12.28
CA LYS A 255 -16.86 -11.91 -12.94
C LYS A 255 -17.78 -13.10 -12.62
N ASN A 256 -17.83 -14.04 -13.56
CA ASN A 256 -18.45 -15.34 -13.34
C ASN A 256 -17.47 -16.29 -12.62
N ASN A 257 -18.00 -17.32 -11.96
CA ASN A 257 -17.20 -18.37 -11.30
C ASN A 257 -16.20 -17.83 -10.26
N ILE A 258 -16.63 -16.82 -9.51
CA ILE A 258 -15.90 -16.29 -8.35
C ILE A 258 -16.58 -16.79 -7.08
N TYR A 259 -15.77 -17.31 -6.14
CA TYR A 259 -16.27 -18.01 -4.97
C TYR A 259 -15.54 -17.56 -3.71
N TRP A 260 -16.25 -17.66 -2.60
CA TRP A 260 -15.66 -17.64 -1.27
C TRP A 260 -15.01 -18.99 -0.95
N GLU A 261 -14.27 -19.06 0.16
CA GLU A 261 -13.52 -20.25 0.59
C GLU A 261 -14.37 -21.48 0.96
N ASP A 262 -15.69 -21.34 1.11
CA ASP A 262 -16.64 -22.45 1.27
C ASP A 262 -17.27 -22.91 -0.04
N GLY A 263 -16.94 -22.27 -1.16
CA GLY A 263 -17.51 -22.54 -2.47
C GLY A 263 -18.84 -21.83 -2.76
N ASN A 264 -19.35 -21.00 -1.85
CA ASN A 264 -20.46 -20.11 -2.16
C ASN A 264 -20.02 -19.03 -3.16
N GLU A 265 -20.90 -18.72 -4.10
CA GLU A 265 -20.60 -17.76 -5.15
C GLU A 265 -20.62 -16.32 -4.62
N ILE A 266 -19.65 -15.51 -5.04
CA ILE A 266 -19.64 -14.06 -4.74
C ILE A 266 -20.67 -13.36 -5.63
N LYS A 267 -21.54 -12.55 -5.02
CA LYS A 267 -22.67 -11.88 -5.67
C LYS A 267 -22.63 -10.37 -5.51
N ALA A 268 -23.44 -9.68 -6.31
CA ALA A 268 -23.63 -8.23 -6.21
C ALA A 268 -24.11 -7.80 -4.81
N SER A 269 -24.90 -8.64 -4.14
CA SER A 269 -25.40 -8.39 -2.79
C SER A 269 -24.30 -8.32 -1.71
N ASP A 270 -23.18 -9.04 -1.90
CA ASP A 270 -21.99 -8.95 -1.03
C ASP A 270 -21.36 -7.55 -1.12
N VAL A 271 -21.23 -7.02 -2.34
CA VAL A 271 -20.70 -5.67 -2.59
C VAL A 271 -21.63 -4.62 -1.98
N VAL A 272 -22.93 -4.70 -2.28
CA VAL A 272 -23.94 -3.78 -1.77
C VAL A 272 -23.93 -3.76 -0.24
N SER A 273 -23.97 -4.93 0.39
CA SER A 273 -23.96 -5.07 1.85
C SER A 273 -22.67 -4.53 2.48
N THR A 274 -21.52 -4.80 1.87
CA THR A 274 -20.24 -4.26 2.36
C THR A 274 -20.26 -2.74 2.38
N ILE A 275 -20.63 -2.11 1.26
CA ILE A 275 -20.62 -0.65 1.14
C ILE A 275 -21.64 0.01 2.07
N LEU A 276 -22.86 -0.53 2.14
CA LEU A 276 -23.89 0.01 3.03
C LEU A 276 -23.47 -0.09 4.50
N SER A 277 -22.84 -1.19 4.90
CA SER A 277 -22.34 -1.36 6.27
C SER A 277 -21.20 -0.41 6.60
N VAL A 278 -20.28 -0.15 5.67
CA VAL A 278 -19.23 0.87 5.86
C VAL A 278 -19.84 2.27 5.97
N GLN A 279 -20.83 2.60 5.13
CA GLN A 279 -21.53 3.89 5.21
C GLN A 279 -22.29 4.09 6.52
N ALA A 280 -22.81 3.02 7.11
CA ALA A 280 -23.58 3.06 8.35
C ALA A 280 -22.71 3.18 9.62
N ASP A 281 -21.43 2.78 9.56
CA ASP A 281 -20.52 2.82 10.70
C ASP A 281 -19.62 4.07 10.66
N GLU A 282 -20.03 5.13 11.36
CA GLU A 282 -19.25 6.37 11.44
C GLU A 282 -17.87 6.21 12.08
N THR A 283 -17.61 5.11 12.80
CA THR A 283 -16.28 4.84 13.38
C THR A 283 -15.24 4.49 12.32
N LEU A 284 -15.67 4.09 11.10
CA LEU A 284 -14.80 3.72 9.98
C LEU A 284 -14.34 4.92 9.12
N ASN A 285 -14.67 6.15 9.51
CA ASN A 285 -14.25 7.37 8.80
C ASN A 285 -12.73 7.61 8.80
N TYR A 286 -11.94 6.85 9.57
CA TYR A 286 -10.47 6.96 9.60
C TYR A 286 -9.80 6.45 8.33
N THR A 287 -10.51 5.70 7.48
CA THR A 287 -9.98 5.15 6.21
C THR A 287 -9.60 6.22 5.19
N ASN A 288 -9.93 7.50 5.43
CA ASN A 288 -9.82 8.61 4.48
C ASN A 288 -10.55 8.37 3.14
N LEU A 289 -11.37 7.34 3.06
CA LEU A 289 -12.20 7.00 1.92
C LEU A 289 -13.57 7.66 2.07
N ASN A 290 -14.01 8.39 1.04
CA ASN A 290 -15.27 9.13 1.09
C ASN A 290 -16.47 8.28 0.64
N TYR A 291 -16.82 7.26 1.43
CA TYR A 291 -18.01 6.44 1.19
C TYR A 291 -19.31 7.26 1.17
N LYS A 292 -19.33 8.43 1.83
CA LYS A 292 -20.48 9.37 1.80
C LYS A 292 -20.74 9.98 0.43
N ASN A 293 -19.80 9.90 -0.51
CA ASN A 293 -20.00 10.33 -1.90
C ASN A 293 -20.92 9.37 -2.68
N ILE A 294 -21.10 8.12 -2.25
CA ILE A 294 -22.07 7.22 -2.87
C ILE A 294 -23.49 7.67 -2.47
N LYS A 295 -24.28 8.14 -3.45
CA LYS A 295 -25.69 8.55 -3.27
C LYS A 295 -26.58 7.32 -3.13
N THR A 296 -26.42 6.35 -4.02
CA THR A 296 -27.15 5.07 -4.00
C THR A 296 -26.28 3.95 -4.56
N ILE A 297 -26.40 2.76 -3.99
CA ILE A 297 -25.88 1.51 -4.54
C ILE A 297 -27.01 0.48 -4.54
N GLN A 298 -27.26 -0.15 -5.68
CA GLN A 298 -28.41 -1.04 -5.88
C GLN A 298 -27.97 -2.32 -6.60
N GLU A 299 -28.45 -3.46 -6.13
CA GLU A 299 -28.38 -4.71 -6.88
C GLU A 299 -29.38 -4.66 -8.04
N LEU A 300 -28.91 -4.92 -9.27
CA LEU A 300 -29.76 -5.11 -10.44
C LEU A 300 -30.12 -6.59 -10.62
N ASN A 301 -29.15 -7.47 -10.37
CA ASN A 301 -29.27 -8.92 -10.30
C ASN A 301 -28.03 -9.50 -9.59
N GLU A 302 -27.93 -10.82 -9.49
CA GLU A 302 -26.86 -11.50 -8.73
C GLU A 302 -25.43 -11.13 -9.15
N LYS A 303 -25.22 -10.59 -10.36
CA LYS A 303 -23.89 -10.23 -10.91
C LYS A 303 -23.75 -8.77 -11.30
N GLU A 304 -24.80 -7.97 -11.19
CA GLU A 304 -24.77 -6.59 -11.63
C GLU A 304 -25.28 -5.66 -10.54
N LEU A 305 -24.55 -4.57 -10.33
CA LEU A 305 -24.96 -3.49 -9.45
C LEU A 305 -24.88 -2.14 -10.16
N LEU A 306 -25.68 -1.20 -9.68
CA LEU A 306 -25.72 0.17 -10.14
C LEU A 306 -25.35 1.11 -9.00
N ILE A 307 -24.38 1.98 -9.24
CA ILE A 307 -23.94 3.02 -8.32
C ILE A 307 -24.27 4.39 -8.91
N THR A 308 -24.77 5.27 -8.05
CA THR A 308 -24.89 6.71 -8.34
C THR A 308 -24.10 7.46 -7.29
N PHE A 309 -23.20 8.35 -7.72
CA PHE A 309 -22.42 9.22 -6.85
C PHE A 309 -23.07 10.59 -6.73
N LYS A 310 -22.83 11.28 -5.61
CA LYS A 310 -23.27 12.67 -5.40
C LYS A 310 -22.46 13.63 -6.28
N GLU A 311 -21.17 13.36 -6.41
CA GLU A 311 -20.23 14.14 -7.21
C GLU A 311 -19.24 13.21 -7.91
N TYR A 312 -18.72 13.64 -9.06
CA TYR A 312 -17.63 12.91 -9.73
C TYR A 312 -16.38 12.87 -8.85
N ASP A 313 -15.89 11.67 -8.56
CA ASP A 313 -14.63 11.43 -7.86
C ASP A 313 -13.79 10.48 -8.71
N ARG A 314 -12.57 10.89 -9.10
CA ARG A 314 -11.67 10.05 -9.92
C ARG A 314 -11.20 8.80 -9.18
N LYS A 315 -11.14 8.84 -7.84
CA LYS A 315 -10.62 7.77 -6.98
C LYS A 315 -11.73 6.83 -6.49
N TRP A 316 -12.93 6.90 -7.05
CA TRP A 316 -14.10 6.14 -6.61
C TRP A 316 -13.87 4.61 -6.52
N LYS A 317 -12.98 4.05 -7.35
CA LYS A 317 -12.65 2.61 -7.32
C LYS A 317 -11.99 2.17 -6.01
N SER A 318 -11.28 3.05 -5.31
CA SER A 318 -10.67 2.77 -3.99
C SER A 318 -11.69 2.35 -2.93
N LEU A 319 -12.93 2.83 -3.05
CA LEU A 319 -14.03 2.50 -2.14
C LEU A 319 -14.39 1.00 -2.15
N PHE A 320 -14.00 0.28 -3.21
CA PHE A 320 -14.36 -1.11 -3.45
C PHE A 320 -13.14 -2.04 -3.41
N SER A 321 -12.08 -1.65 -2.69
CA SER A 321 -10.86 -2.45 -2.52
C SER A 321 -11.05 -3.69 -1.63
N ILE A 322 -12.15 -3.74 -0.88
CA ILE A 322 -12.53 -4.84 0.02
C ILE A 322 -14.00 -5.19 -0.24
N VAL A 323 -14.31 -6.48 -0.40
CA VAL A 323 -15.66 -7.03 -0.40
C VAL A 323 -15.72 -8.13 0.64
N LEU A 324 -16.80 -8.16 1.42
CA LEU A 324 -17.06 -9.16 2.45
C LEU A 324 -18.35 -9.94 2.14
N PRO A 325 -18.49 -11.18 2.63
CA PRO A 325 -19.72 -11.96 2.44
C PRO A 325 -20.88 -11.31 3.19
N GLN A 326 -22.00 -11.10 2.52
CA GLN A 326 -23.22 -10.56 3.11
C GLN A 326 -23.67 -11.40 4.31
N SER A 327 -23.57 -12.73 4.22
CA SER A 327 -23.97 -13.66 5.29
C SER A 327 -23.22 -13.47 6.60
N ILE A 328 -22.00 -12.92 6.56
CA ILE A 328 -21.20 -12.60 7.75
C ILE A 328 -21.51 -11.18 8.24
N ILE A 329 -21.73 -10.24 7.32
CA ILE A 329 -22.03 -8.84 7.65
C ILE A 329 -23.41 -8.70 8.31
N GLU A 330 -24.40 -9.44 7.84
CA GLU A 330 -25.77 -9.35 8.33
C GLU A 330 -25.87 -9.63 9.83
N GLY A 331 -26.36 -8.64 10.58
CA GLY A 331 -26.54 -8.72 12.03
C GLY A 331 -25.30 -8.42 12.85
N ASN A 332 -24.16 -8.10 12.22
CA ASN A 332 -22.90 -7.79 12.91
C ASN A 332 -22.42 -6.36 12.60
N LYS A 333 -21.63 -5.78 13.49
CA LYS A 333 -20.86 -4.58 13.17
C LYS A 333 -19.56 -5.00 12.50
N LEU A 334 -19.17 -4.29 11.45
CA LEU A 334 -17.91 -4.60 10.75
C LEU A 334 -16.71 -4.56 11.68
N THR A 335 -16.71 -3.69 12.67
CA THR A 335 -15.65 -3.55 13.67
C THR A 335 -15.53 -4.74 14.63
N ASP A 336 -16.56 -5.55 14.78
CA ASP A 336 -16.58 -6.74 15.66
C ASP A 336 -16.17 -8.03 14.91
N LEU A 337 -16.04 -7.97 13.58
CA LEU A 337 -15.68 -9.12 12.75
C LEU A 337 -14.16 -9.29 12.65
N PHE A 338 -13.72 -10.49 12.28
CA PHE A 338 -12.36 -10.75 11.79
C PHE A 338 -11.22 -10.36 12.75
N GLU A 339 -11.47 -10.37 14.06
CA GLU A 339 -10.40 -10.16 15.03
C GLU A 339 -9.35 -11.27 14.90
N ASP A 340 -9.80 -12.53 14.92
CA ASP A 340 -8.97 -13.73 14.92
C ASP A 340 -9.15 -14.64 13.70
N ASP A 341 -10.13 -14.34 12.84
CA ASP A 341 -10.41 -15.03 11.59
C ASP A 341 -10.46 -14.07 10.40
N LEU A 342 -10.46 -14.59 9.17
CA LEU A 342 -10.73 -13.80 7.97
C LEU A 342 -11.23 -14.72 6.86
N TYR A 343 -12.33 -14.33 6.22
CA TYR A 343 -12.95 -15.10 5.15
C TYR A 343 -12.33 -14.80 3.79
N SER A 344 -11.92 -15.84 3.07
CA SER A 344 -11.16 -15.67 1.83
C SER A 344 -12.00 -15.63 0.56
N SER A 345 -11.68 -14.67 -0.31
CA SER A 345 -11.96 -14.68 -1.76
C SER A 345 -10.68 -14.70 -2.61
N GLY A 346 -9.52 -14.78 -1.94
CA GLY A 346 -8.19 -14.72 -2.51
C GLY A 346 -7.51 -16.07 -2.68
N PRO A 347 -6.25 -16.09 -3.15
CA PRO A 347 -5.46 -17.30 -3.38
C PRO A 347 -5.14 -18.10 -2.12
N TYR A 348 -5.21 -17.47 -0.94
CA TYR A 348 -4.94 -18.10 0.34
C TYR A 348 -6.09 -17.89 1.31
N LYS A 349 -6.27 -18.82 2.25
CA LYS A 349 -7.22 -18.71 3.36
C LYS A 349 -6.51 -18.94 4.67
N LEU A 350 -7.09 -18.43 5.75
CA LEU A 350 -6.58 -18.64 7.09
C LEU A 350 -6.78 -20.11 7.49
N LYS A 351 -5.69 -20.77 7.85
CA LYS A 351 -5.72 -22.14 8.40
C LYS A 351 -5.69 -22.14 9.92
N GLU A 352 -4.78 -21.34 10.49
CA GLU A 352 -4.56 -21.30 11.93
C GLU A 352 -3.96 -19.96 12.33
N ARG A 353 -4.36 -19.46 13.49
CA ARG A 353 -3.70 -18.36 14.19
C ARG A 353 -3.46 -18.76 15.65
N ILE A 354 -2.20 -18.73 16.07
CA ILE A 354 -1.80 -18.88 17.45
C ILE A 354 -1.17 -17.56 17.90
N LYS A 355 -1.90 -16.79 18.70
CA LYS A 355 -1.44 -15.48 19.21
C LYS A 355 -0.07 -15.59 19.86
N GLY A 356 0.83 -14.68 19.52
CA GLY A 356 2.21 -14.65 19.98
C GLY A 356 3.14 -15.69 19.36
N GLN A 357 2.67 -16.54 18.43
CA GLN A 357 3.48 -17.58 17.79
C GLN A 357 3.47 -17.45 16.26
N HIS A 358 2.35 -17.74 15.61
CA HIS A 358 2.27 -17.75 14.16
C HIS A 358 0.87 -17.53 13.60
N ILE A 359 0.83 -17.09 12.35
CA ILE A 359 -0.34 -17.19 11.47
C ILE A 359 0.03 -18.15 10.35
N LEU A 360 -0.84 -19.11 10.05
CA LEU A 360 -0.66 -20.09 8.98
C LEU A 360 -1.77 -19.91 7.96
N LEU A 361 -1.38 -19.67 6.72
CA LEU A 361 -2.28 -19.66 5.58
C LEU A 361 -2.08 -20.92 4.74
N GLU A 362 -3.15 -21.38 4.10
CA GLU A 362 -3.11 -22.43 3.10
C GLU A 362 -3.78 -21.98 1.80
N SER A 363 -3.39 -22.57 0.67
CA SER A 363 -3.97 -22.25 -0.63
C SER A 363 -5.48 -22.46 -0.64
N ASN A 364 -6.23 -21.48 -1.15
CA ASN A 364 -7.67 -21.56 -1.30
C ASN A 364 -8.03 -22.33 -2.59
N PRO A 365 -8.67 -23.51 -2.50
CA PRO A 365 -9.02 -24.30 -3.68
C PRO A 365 -10.16 -23.67 -4.52
N TYR A 366 -10.90 -22.70 -3.96
CA TYR A 366 -12.00 -22.01 -4.63
C TYR A 366 -11.59 -20.71 -5.32
N TYR A 367 -10.31 -20.34 -5.23
CA TYR A 367 -9.82 -19.13 -5.89
C TYR A 367 -9.93 -19.25 -7.42
N PHE A 368 -10.55 -18.25 -8.04
CA PHE A 368 -10.81 -18.22 -9.48
C PHE A 368 -9.54 -18.02 -10.34
N GLY A 369 -8.47 -17.49 -9.73
CA GLY A 369 -7.20 -17.24 -10.39
C GLY A 369 -6.29 -18.47 -10.44
N LYS A 370 -5.00 -18.23 -10.68
CA LYS A 370 -4.00 -19.31 -10.71
C LYS A 370 -3.82 -19.87 -9.30
N SER A 371 -3.92 -21.19 -9.15
CA SER A 371 -3.59 -21.83 -7.87
C SER A 371 -2.10 -21.59 -7.55
N PRO A 372 -1.77 -21.05 -6.38
CA PRO A 372 -0.38 -20.75 -6.03
C PRO A 372 0.44 -22.04 -5.93
N GLU A 373 1.72 -21.98 -6.33
CA GLU A 373 2.64 -23.11 -6.16
C GLU A 373 2.95 -23.32 -4.67
N ILE A 374 3.17 -22.25 -3.92
CA ILE A 374 3.33 -22.28 -2.47
C ILE A 374 1.97 -22.59 -1.85
N LYS A 375 1.82 -23.79 -1.28
CA LYS A 375 0.56 -24.25 -0.70
C LYS A 375 0.35 -23.77 0.74
N ALA A 376 1.42 -23.49 1.49
CA ALA A 376 1.33 -22.95 2.85
C ALA A 376 2.30 -21.79 3.08
N ILE A 377 1.85 -20.79 3.82
CA ILE A 377 2.68 -19.67 4.25
C ILE A 377 2.56 -19.56 5.77
N LYS A 378 3.68 -19.72 6.47
CA LYS A 378 3.74 -19.54 7.92
C LYS A 378 4.39 -18.20 8.24
N PHE A 379 3.64 -17.31 8.89
CA PHE A 379 4.15 -16.06 9.43
C PHE A 379 4.62 -16.28 10.86
N VAL A 380 5.85 -15.87 11.15
CA VAL A 380 6.41 -15.84 12.51
C VAL A 380 6.75 -14.40 12.88
N PHE A 381 6.60 -14.07 14.16
CA PHE A 381 6.69 -12.69 14.64
C PHE A 381 7.82 -12.56 15.66
N ASN A 382 8.70 -11.58 15.49
CA ASN A 382 9.66 -11.21 16.52
C ASN A 382 10.06 -9.73 16.38
N SER A 383 10.02 -8.97 17.47
CA SER A 383 10.40 -7.55 17.48
C SER A 383 11.91 -7.32 17.39
N ASP A 384 12.73 -8.33 17.70
CA ASP A 384 14.16 -8.30 17.42
C ASP A 384 14.43 -8.75 15.98
N ILE A 385 14.64 -7.77 15.10
CA ILE A 385 14.98 -8.03 13.71
C ILE A 385 16.27 -8.85 13.54
N ASN A 386 17.22 -8.76 14.48
CA ASN A 386 18.46 -9.55 14.41
C ASN A 386 18.20 -11.03 14.64
N TYR A 387 17.23 -11.36 15.50
CA TYR A 387 16.78 -12.74 15.67
C TYR A 387 16.20 -13.30 14.38
N LEU A 388 15.34 -12.54 13.68
CA LEU A 388 14.78 -12.96 12.39
C LEU A 388 15.85 -13.09 11.30
N ILE A 389 16.85 -12.19 11.26
CA ILE A 389 18.01 -12.29 10.36
C ILE A 389 18.83 -13.56 10.68
N GLY A 390 19.00 -13.89 11.95
CA GLY A 390 19.63 -15.14 12.39
C GLY A 390 18.88 -16.37 11.86
N MET A 391 17.56 -16.42 12.06
CA MET A 391 16.70 -17.49 11.53
C MET A 391 16.81 -17.62 10.00
N LEU A 392 16.84 -16.50 9.28
CA LEU A 392 17.01 -16.48 7.83
C LEU A 392 18.36 -17.10 7.41
N LYS A 393 19.46 -16.71 8.07
CA LYS A 393 20.80 -17.27 7.79
C LYS A 393 20.91 -18.75 8.14
N GLU A 394 20.18 -19.20 9.15
CA GLU A 394 20.11 -20.61 9.56
C GLU A 394 19.17 -21.45 8.66
N GLY A 395 18.39 -20.80 7.80
CA GLY A 395 17.41 -21.46 6.92
C GLY A 395 16.08 -21.82 7.60
N ASN A 396 15.84 -21.28 8.81
CA ASN A 396 14.58 -21.42 9.55
C ASN A 396 13.52 -20.37 9.13
N LEU A 397 13.92 -19.40 8.31
CA LEU A 397 13.08 -18.36 7.72
C LEU A 397 13.41 -18.27 6.23
N ASP A 398 12.42 -17.99 5.39
CA ASP A 398 12.58 -17.96 3.93
C ASP A 398 12.50 -16.55 3.35
N ILE A 399 11.70 -15.66 3.93
CA ILE A 399 11.51 -14.28 3.42
C ILE A 399 11.44 -13.30 4.58
N LEU A 400 12.18 -12.19 4.49
CA LEU A 400 12.23 -11.15 5.50
C LEU A 400 12.42 -9.76 4.87
N SER A 401 11.59 -8.81 5.28
CA SER A 401 11.91 -7.38 5.07
C SER A 401 12.98 -6.94 6.07
N ILE A 402 14.08 -6.40 5.56
CA ILE A 402 15.24 -6.00 6.37
C ILE A 402 15.40 -4.48 6.42
N PRO A 403 16.01 -3.94 7.48
CA PRO A 403 16.37 -2.54 7.53
C PRO A 403 17.34 -2.17 6.42
N VAL A 404 17.24 -0.94 5.92
CA VAL A 404 18.18 -0.36 4.96
C VAL A 404 19.47 0.03 5.71
N ASP A 405 20.34 -0.96 5.92
CA ASP A 405 21.67 -0.80 6.47
C ASP A 405 22.70 -1.40 5.50
N LEU A 406 23.64 -0.58 5.02
CA LEU A 406 24.57 -0.96 3.97
C LEU A 406 25.45 -2.15 4.36
N LYS A 407 25.81 -2.27 5.64
CA LYS A 407 26.66 -3.36 6.13
C LYS A 407 25.86 -4.66 6.18
N LEU A 408 24.63 -4.62 6.68
CA LEU A 408 23.71 -5.76 6.68
C LEU A 408 23.42 -6.22 5.26
N MET A 409 23.08 -5.30 4.35
CA MET A 409 22.77 -5.64 2.96
C MET A 409 23.96 -6.33 2.27
N ALA A 410 25.18 -5.79 2.43
CA ALA A 410 26.38 -6.40 1.89
C ALA A 410 26.68 -7.79 2.49
N ASP A 411 26.38 -7.98 3.78
CA ASP A 411 26.51 -9.28 4.46
C ASP A 411 25.47 -10.32 3.99
N ILE A 412 24.24 -9.89 3.66
CA ILE A 412 23.24 -10.74 3.02
C ILE A 412 23.67 -11.12 1.60
N GLU A 413 24.14 -10.16 0.78
CA GLU A 413 24.61 -10.43 -0.58
C GLU A 413 25.81 -11.37 -0.62
N ALA A 414 26.70 -11.31 0.38
CA ALA A 414 27.84 -12.19 0.51
C ALA A 414 27.48 -13.62 0.92
N ASN A 415 26.25 -13.87 1.39
CA ASN A 415 25.80 -15.20 1.80
C ASN A 415 25.43 -16.05 0.57
N GLU A 416 26.00 -17.25 0.47
CA GLU A 416 25.79 -18.13 -0.69
C GLU A 416 24.34 -18.62 -0.83
N SER A 417 23.60 -18.73 0.27
CA SER A 417 22.24 -19.26 0.33
C SER A 417 21.14 -18.18 0.28
N LEU A 418 21.48 -16.90 0.41
CA LEU A 418 20.51 -15.80 0.50
C LEU A 418 20.54 -14.88 -0.72
N GLY A 419 19.37 -14.46 -1.17
CA GLY A 419 19.18 -13.38 -2.12
C GLY A 419 18.82 -12.08 -1.41
N LEU A 420 19.13 -10.96 -2.06
CA LEU A 420 18.70 -9.62 -1.67
C LEU A 420 17.95 -9.00 -2.86
N LEU A 421 16.72 -8.55 -2.61
CA LEU A 421 15.93 -7.77 -3.56
C LEU A 421 15.79 -6.35 -3.02
N VAL A 422 16.21 -5.37 -3.82
CA VAL A 422 16.14 -3.95 -3.48
C VAL A 422 15.34 -3.22 -4.55
N LYS A 423 14.36 -2.41 -4.13
CA LYS A 423 13.61 -1.53 -5.03
C LYS A 423 13.46 -0.13 -4.47
N PRO A 424 13.53 0.92 -5.30
CA PRO A 424 13.12 2.26 -4.89
C PRO A 424 11.62 2.29 -4.62
N GLY A 425 11.23 2.93 -3.52
CA GLY A 425 9.85 3.27 -3.22
C GLY A 425 9.48 4.67 -3.72
N ASN A 426 8.20 5.01 -3.60
CA ASN A 426 7.65 6.29 -4.07
C ASN A 426 7.86 7.46 -3.09
N LEU A 427 8.51 7.21 -1.95
CA LEU A 427 8.91 8.24 -0.99
C LEU A 427 10.36 8.64 -1.28
N TRP A 428 10.58 9.90 -1.66
CA TRP A 428 11.90 10.40 -1.99
C TRP A 428 12.28 11.61 -1.13
N GLU A 429 13.57 11.67 -0.81
CA GLU A 429 14.19 12.69 0.02
C GLU A 429 14.79 13.77 -0.88
N HIS A 430 14.65 15.02 -0.48
CA HIS A 430 15.16 16.16 -1.23
C HIS A 430 15.52 17.34 -0.33
N LEU A 431 16.42 18.18 -0.83
CA LEU A 431 16.62 19.53 -0.31
C LEU A 431 15.63 20.47 -1.00
N ALA A 432 15.02 21.40 -0.29
CA ALA A 432 14.15 22.41 -0.89
C ALA A 432 14.40 23.80 -0.29
N ILE A 433 14.38 24.81 -1.15
CA ILE A 433 14.54 26.21 -0.78
C ILE A 433 13.15 26.82 -0.53
N CYS A 434 13.02 27.66 0.49
CA CYS A 434 11.83 28.49 0.62
C CYS A 434 11.94 29.71 -0.32
N LEU A 435 11.02 29.81 -1.27
CA LEU A 435 10.97 30.87 -2.27
C LEU A 435 10.04 32.02 -1.88
N LYS A 436 9.59 32.06 -0.62
CA LYS A 436 8.80 33.17 -0.09
C LYS A 436 9.60 34.48 -0.27
N PRO A 437 9.04 35.50 -0.93
CA PRO A 437 9.68 36.80 -1.01
C PRO A 437 9.96 37.32 0.41
N LYS A 438 11.21 37.68 0.67
CA LYS A 438 11.58 38.36 1.93
C LYS A 438 11.38 39.85 1.75
N ASP A 439 10.67 40.48 2.68
CA ASP A 439 10.66 41.93 2.81
C ASP A 439 12.12 42.38 3.02
N ARG A 440 12.68 43.07 2.03
CA ARG A 440 14.07 43.57 2.06
C ARG A 440 14.15 44.95 2.68
#